data_AF-A0A835IG50-F1
#
_entry.id   AF-A0A835IG50-F1
#
_cell.length_a   1.000
_cell.length_b   1.000
_cell.length_c   1.000
_cell.angle_alpha   90.00
_cell.angle_beta   90.00
_cell.angle_gamma   90.00
#
_symmetry.space_group_name_H-M   'P 1'
#
loop_
_entity.id
_entity.type
_entity.pdbx_description
1 polymer ?
#
loop_
_entity_poly.entity_id
_entity_poly.type
_entity_poly.pdbx_seq_one_letter_code
_entity_poly.pdbx_strand_id
1 'polypeptide(L)'
;MKRKGLVTKETFGLIMRRYAQCRKTKEAIETFKKMEKFGMKNELSDYNRLIDTLSKTRHVQEAQQVFDEMKKKKRFMPDVKTYSILLEGWGEERNLEMV
;
A
#
# COMPACT_ATOMS: atom_id res chain seq x y z
N MET A 1 -2.83 -11.69 24.01
CA MET A 1 -4.18 -11.11 24.26
C MET A 1 -4.64 -10.32 23.03
N LYS A 2 -5.61 -10.84 22.26
CA LYS A 2 -6.26 -10.07 21.18
C LYS A 2 -7.41 -9.28 21.82
N ARG A 3 -7.24 -7.97 22.04
CA ARG A 3 -8.36 -7.09 22.43
C ARG A 3 -9.30 -6.98 21.21
N LYS A 4 -10.35 -7.81 21.19
CA LYS A 4 -11.43 -7.78 20.19
C LYS A 4 -12.01 -6.36 20.15
N GLY A 5 -11.62 -5.56 19.16
CA GLY A 5 -12.10 -4.18 18.96
C GLY A 5 -11.02 -3.17 18.57
N LEU A 6 -9.75 -3.34 18.97
CA LEU A 6 -8.68 -2.35 18.68
C LEU A 6 -7.89 -2.62 17.39
N VAL A 7 -7.93 -3.86 16.90
CA VAL A 7 -7.14 -4.30 15.75
C VAL A 7 -8.07 -4.50 14.56
N THR A 8 -8.20 -3.47 13.73
CA THR A 8 -9.03 -3.45 12.52
C THR A 8 -8.18 -3.14 11.28
N LYS A 9 -8.76 -3.24 10.07
CA LYS A 9 -8.07 -2.84 8.81
C LYS A 9 -7.62 -1.38 8.88
N GLU A 10 -8.39 -0.51 9.54
CA GLU A 10 -8.07 0.89 9.78
C GLU A 10 -6.78 1.03 10.61
N THR A 11 -6.67 0.30 11.73
CA THR A 11 -5.46 0.26 12.58
C THR A 11 -4.22 -0.11 11.77
N PHE A 12 -4.31 -1.18 10.96
CA PHE A 12 -3.20 -1.61 10.13
C PHE A 12 -2.77 -0.51 9.14
N GLY A 13 -3.71 0.13 8.45
CA GLY A 13 -3.30 1.17 7.52
C GLY A 13 -2.87 2.48 8.15
N LEU A 14 -3.26 2.77 9.40
CA LEU A 14 -2.62 3.83 10.17
C LEU A 14 -1.14 3.50 10.41
N ILE A 15 -0.85 2.27 10.84
CA ILE A 15 0.53 1.80 11.08
C ILE A 15 1.34 1.82 9.77
N MET A 16 0.78 1.32 8.65
CA MET A 16 1.41 1.38 7.33
C MET A 16 1.78 2.81 6.96
N ARG A 17 0.84 3.76 7.11
CA ARG A 17 1.08 5.18 6.82
C ARG A 17 2.18 5.76 7.70
N ARG A 18 2.20 5.45 9.00
CA ARG A 18 3.25 5.93 9.91
C ARG A 18 4.63 5.39 9.54
N TYR A 19 4.73 4.11 9.21
CA TYR A 19 6.00 3.54 8.74
C TYR A 19 6.46 4.15 7.42
N ALA A 20 5.57 4.29 6.45
CA ALA A 20 5.88 4.90 5.15
C ALA A 20 6.36 6.35 5.31
N GLN A 21 5.70 7.16 6.15
CA GLN A 21 6.13 8.52 6.47
C GLN A 21 7.53 8.61 7.12
N CYS A 22 7.95 7.55 7.82
CA CYS A 22 9.29 7.45 8.40
C CYS A 22 10.31 6.79 7.46
N ARG A 23 10.01 6.64 6.16
CA ARG A 23 10.83 5.94 5.17
C ARG A 23 11.11 4.46 5.50
N LYS A 24 10.25 3.87 6.33
CA LYS A 24 10.29 2.45 6.75
C LYS A 24 9.37 1.62 5.87
N THR A 25 9.63 1.62 4.56
CA THR A 25 8.75 1.01 3.56
C THR A 25 8.61 -0.50 3.73
N LYS A 26 9.70 -1.18 4.13
CA LYS A 26 9.69 -2.62 4.45
C LYS A 26 8.71 -2.95 5.56
N GLU A 27 8.73 -2.20 6.66
CA GLU A 27 7.85 -2.38 7.80
C GLU A 27 6.38 -2.06 7.45
N ALA A 28 6.14 -1.09 6.56
CA ALA A 28 4.81 -0.81 6.02
C ALA A 28 4.27 -2.02 5.22
N ILE A 29 5.07 -2.59 4.32
CA ILE A 29 4.70 -3.76 3.52
C ILE A 29 4.52 -5.00 4.41
N GLU A 30 5.37 -5.20 5.41
CA GLU A 30 5.20 -6.28 6.38
C GLU A 30 3.91 -6.14 7.20
N THR A 31 3.55 -4.91 7.56
CA THR A 31 2.31 -4.61 8.30
C THR A 31 1.10 -5.06 7.48
N PHE A 32 1.08 -4.78 6.17
CA PHE A 32 0.06 -5.30 5.26
C PHE A 32 0.03 -6.83 5.21
N LYS A 33 1.19 -7.49 5.09
CA LYS A 33 1.30 -8.95 5.07
C LYS A 33 0.86 -9.60 6.39
N LYS A 34 1.01 -8.90 7.51
CA LYS A 34 0.57 -9.36 8.84
C LYS A 34 -0.97 -9.38 8.97
N MET A 35 -1.73 -8.62 8.17
CA MET A 35 -3.20 -8.59 8.25
C MET A 35 -3.84 -9.99 8.17
N GLU A 36 -3.37 -10.85 7.26
CA GLU A 36 -3.87 -12.22 7.11
C GLU A 36 -3.64 -13.07 8.38
N LYS A 37 -2.53 -12.86 9.11
CA LYS A 37 -2.25 -13.55 10.39
C LYS A 37 -3.22 -13.15 11.51
N PHE A 38 -3.87 -11.99 11.36
CA PHE A 38 -4.90 -11.52 12.27
C PHE A 38 -6.32 -11.94 11.83
N GLY A 39 -6.44 -12.73 10.77
CA GLY A 39 -7.71 -13.21 10.23
C GLY A 39 -8.39 -12.23 9.27
N MET A 40 -7.70 -11.16 8.87
CA MET A 40 -8.22 -10.20 7.89
C MET A 40 -7.83 -10.67 6.50
N LYS A 41 -8.82 -11.02 5.68
CA LYS A 41 -8.58 -11.35 4.28
C LYS A 41 -8.32 -10.06 3.50
N ASN A 42 -7.13 -9.95 2.91
CA ASN A 42 -6.80 -8.81 2.07
C ASN A 42 -7.62 -8.86 0.78
N GLU A 43 -8.14 -7.71 0.38
CA GLU A 43 -8.94 -7.46 -0.81
C GLU A 43 -8.22 -6.46 -1.73
N LEU A 44 -8.77 -6.23 -2.93
CA LEU A 44 -8.23 -5.23 -3.86
C LEU A 44 -8.13 -3.83 -3.22
N SER A 45 -9.13 -3.46 -2.41
CA SER A 45 -9.15 -2.19 -1.68
C SER A 45 -7.98 -2.03 -0.71
N ASP A 46 -7.53 -3.11 -0.07
CA ASP A 46 -6.39 -3.11 0.84
C ASP A 46 -5.07 -2.95 0.09
N TYR A 47 -4.93 -3.60 -1.07
CA TYR A 47 -3.78 -3.38 -1.97
C TYR A 47 -3.74 -1.94 -2.46
N ASN A 48 -4.87 -1.41 -2.95
CA ASN A 48 -5.00 -0.03 -3.38
C ASN A 48 -4.60 0.94 -2.25
N ARG A 49 -4.98 0.64 -1.00
CA ARG A 49 -4.57 1.45 0.17
C ARG A 49 -3.07 1.42 0.42
N LEU A 50 -2.43 0.25 0.33
CA LEU A 50 -0.97 0.14 0.51
C LEU A 50 -0.23 0.88 -0.61
N ILE A 51 -0.62 0.68 -1.86
CA ILE A 51 -0.05 1.36 -3.04
C ILE A 51 -0.22 2.88 -2.89
N ASP A 52 -1.42 3.36 -2.53
CA ASP A 52 -1.71 4.78 -2.28
C ASP A 52 -0.84 5.37 -1.17
N THR A 53 -0.69 4.62 -0.08
CA THR A 53 0.13 5.04 1.06
C THR A 53 1.59 5.21 0.65
N LEU A 54 2.14 4.25 -0.10
CA LEU A 54 3.54 4.30 -0.57
C LEU A 54 3.72 5.43 -1.61
N SER A 55 2.82 5.55 -2.59
CA SER A 55 2.86 6.63 -3.59
C SER A 55 2.86 8.01 -2.93
N LYS A 56 1.87 8.31 -2.07
CA LYS A 56 1.72 9.62 -1.39
C LYS A 56 2.82 9.95 -0.38
N THR A 57 3.68 8.98 -0.06
CA THR A 57 4.83 9.19 0.83
C THR A 57 6.16 9.21 0.07
N ARG A 58 6.12 9.37 -1.26
CA ARG A 58 7.30 9.41 -2.16
C ARG A 58 8.09 8.11 -2.17
N HIS A 59 7.36 7.00 -2.19
CA HIS A 59 7.88 5.63 -2.26
C HIS A 59 7.22 4.87 -3.43
N VAL A 60 7.08 5.55 -4.58
CA VAL A 60 6.34 4.99 -5.73
C VAL A 60 7.03 3.76 -6.35
N GLN A 61 8.35 3.64 -6.22
CA GLN A 61 9.09 2.47 -6.68
C GLN A 61 8.66 1.21 -5.90
N GLU A 62 8.52 1.30 -4.58
CA GLU A 62 7.98 0.22 -3.74
C GLU A 62 6.49 0.00 -4.01
N ALA A 63 5.73 1.06 -4.28
CA ALA A 63 4.32 0.93 -4.69
C ALA A 63 4.18 0.11 -5.98
N GLN A 64 5.06 0.33 -6.97
CA GLN A 64 5.13 -0.44 -8.21
C GLN A 64 5.46 -1.91 -7.95
N GLN A 65 6.42 -2.20 -7.05
CA GLN A 65 6.75 -3.59 -6.69
C GLN A 65 5.55 -4.32 -6.07
N VAL A 66 4.77 -3.65 -5.21
CA VAL A 66 3.54 -4.22 -4.63
C VAL A 66 2.50 -4.49 -5.72
N PHE A 67 2.35 -3.57 -6.68
CA PHE A 67 1.47 -3.76 -7.83
C PHE A 67 1.88 -4.95 -8.71
N ASP A 68 3.18 -5.11 -8.98
CA ASP A 68 3.71 -6.21 -9.77
C ASP A 68 3.52 -7.55 -9.03
N GLU A 69 3.71 -7.58 -7.71
CA GLU A 69 3.41 -8.74 -6.86
C GLU A 69 1.92 -9.12 -6.95
N MET A 70 1.02 -8.13 -6.89
CA MET A 70 -0.42 -8.32 -7.01
C MET A 70 -0.79 -8.94 -8.37
N LYS A 71 -0.25 -8.40 -9.47
CA LYS A 71 -0.47 -8.94 -10.83
C LYS A 71 0.09 -10.36 -10.98
N LYS A 72 1.29 -10.63 -10.47
CA LYS A 72 1.94 -11.95 -10.54
C LYS A 72 1.13 -13.02 -9.84
N LYS A 73 0.53 -12.70 -8.69
CA LYS A 73 -0.32 -13.63 -7.92
C LYS A 73 -1.68 -13.89 -8.58
N LYS A 74 -2.11 -13.07 -9.55
CA LYS A 74 -3.38 -13.18 -10.30
C LYS A 74 -4.65 -13.30 -9.42
N ARG A 75 -4.55 -13.00 -8.13
CA ARG A 75 -5.67 -13.09 -7.18
C ARG A 75 -6.64 -11.92 -7.32
N PHE A 76 -6.14 -10.76 -7.75
CA PHE A 76 -6.91 -9.54 -7.93
C PHE A 76 -6.52 -8.88 -9.25
N MET A 77 -7.51 -8.38 -9.97
CA MET A 77 -7.29 -7.56 -11.17
C MET A 77 -7.19 -6.10 -10.74
N PRO A 78 -6.09 -5.38 -11.08
CA PRO A 78 -6.01 -3.95 -10.83
C PRO A 78 -7.20 -3.22 -11.49
N ASP A 79 -7.76 -2.25 -10.79
CA ASP A 79 -8.86 -1.42 -11.29
C ASP A 79 -8.37 -0.02 -11.66
N VAL A 80 -9.29 0.82 -12.16
CA VAL A 80 -9.00 2.21 -12.53
C VAL A 80 -8.32 2.94 -11.38
N LYS A 81 -8.79 2.73 -10.14
CA LYS A 81 -8.20 3.35 -8.95
C LYS A 81 -6.74 2.93 -8.75
N THR A 82 -6.42 1.64 -8.92
CA THR A 82 -5.03 1.17 -8.82
C THR A 82 -4.11 1.91 -9.80
N TYR A 83 -4.52 2.04 -11.06
CA TYR A 83 -3.72 2.72 -12.07
C TYR A 83 -3.62 4.23 -11.82
N SER A 84 -4.73 4.88 -11.43
CA SER A 84 -4.73 6.32 -11.10
C SER A 84 -3.74 6.65 -9.99
N ILE A 85 -3.71 5.83 -8.92
CA ILE A 85 -2.78 6.02 -7.79
C ILE A 85 -1.30 5.93 -8.25
N LEU A 86 -0.98 4.96 -9.11
CA LEU A 86 0.39 4.79 -9.60
C LEU A 86 0.79 5.93 -10.55
N LEU A 87 -0.11 6.34 -11.44
CA LEU A 87 0.11 7.47 -12.34
C LEU A 87 0.37 8.76 -11.59
N GLU A 88 -0.45 9.06 -10.57
CA GLU A 88 -0.25 10.20 -9.68
C GLU A 88 1.12 10.13 -8.97
N GLY A 89 1.43 8.99 -8.34
CA GLY A 89 2.70 8.80 -7.64
C GLY A 89 3.94 8.94 -8.55
N TRP A 90 3.89 8.40 -9.77
CA TRP A 90 5.01 8.49 -10.71
C TRP A 90 5.15 9.89 -11.31
N GLY A 91 4.04 10.61 -11.47
CA GLY A 91 4.04 12.03 -11.88
C GLY A 91 4.69 12.92 -10.82
N GLU A 92 4.41 12.67 -9.54
CA GLU A 92 5.01 13.41 -8.42
C GLU A 92 6.49 13.05 -8.18
N GLU A 93 6.86 11.78 -8.29
CA GLU A 93 8.25 11.32 -8.14
C GLU A 93 9.18 11.96 -9.19
N ARG A 94 8.66 12.09 -10.42
CA ARG A 94 9.39 12.68 -11.54
C ARG A 94 9.30 14.19 -11.59
N ASN A 95 8.62 14.84 -10.63
CA ASN A 95 8.46 16.28 -10.48
C ASN A 95 8.70 17.00 -11.80
N LEU A 96 7.77 16.77 -12.76
CA LEU A 96 7.82 17.18 -14.17
C LEU A 96 8.96 18.18 -14.39
N GLU A 97 10.05 17.75 -15.02
CA GLU A 97 11.03 18.67 -15.61
C GLU A 97 10.28 19.50 -16.67
N MET A 98 9.50 20.47 -16.22
CA MET A 98 9.08 21.60 -17.01
C MET A 98 10.30 22.51 -17.05
N VAL A 99 11.21 22.16 -17.96
CA VAL A 99 12.14 23.12 -18.57
C VAL A 99 11.35 24.00 -19.52
#